data_AF-A0A938HVW2-F1
#
_entry.id   AF-A0A938HVW2-F1
#
_cell.length_a   1.000
_cell.length_b   1.000
_cell.length_c   1.000
_cell.angle_alpha   90.00
_cell.angle_beta   90.00
_cell.angle_gamma   90.00
#
_symmetry.space_group_name_H-M   'P 1'
#
loop_
_entity.id
_entity.type
_entity.pdbx_description
1 polymer ?
#
loop_
_entity_poly.entity_id
_entity_poly.type
_entity_poly.pdbx_seq_one_letter_code
_entity_poly.pdbx_strand_id
1 'polypeptide(L)'
;MAWTRPPGDRVRHEKQGGVKAGLPKKVEALRKILDLEARLGFTDKAVAGGLDRFLARWQAELKDSIGRDPLPATGYARLTVAQRRDWAARVLRPEGTASAPRSPAPRPAARPTSDAPPRRRPADVTLQTPLSALKIVTRPTAEKLGRLGIETLQDLLYLFPTRHIDYAQVTKIRDLMPGVETTVAGTVRESSAVDIGPGGATRAVVADGTGTVVVTWFRQPYLARRLQPGTRLVLSGKVQEFRGRAQFQNPQYEVVTPHESAEDRVHAGNLLPVYPSTEGLQQRSLRTAAKKALDLGVPLIREFLPASVIEAQQLLPLPTAVQAMHLPATQEAREAARRRLAFDELFLNQLVVQQRRLEWRQRGEGVPVAFDEKV
;
A
#
# COMPACT_ATOMS: atom_id res chain seq x y z
N MET A 1 -63.71 -49.29 32.79
CA MET A 1 -62.97 -50.56 32.95
C MET A 1 -61.51 -50.28 32.70
N ALA A 2 -60.66 -50.76 33.60
CA ALA A 2 -59.20 -50.64 33.57
C ALA A 2 -58.58 -51.33 32.32
N TRP A 3 -57.35 -50.95 31.95
CA TRP A 3 -56.15 -51.78 32.11
C TRP A 3 -54.93 -51.21 31.32
N THR A 4 -53.89 -50.88 32.09
CA THR A 4 -52.42 -51.07 31.87
C THR A 4 -51.64 -50.40 30.72
N ARG A 5 -50.60 -49.65 31.14
CA ARG A 5 -49.38 -49.27 30.38
C ARG A 5 -48.34 -50.41 30.36
N PRO A 6 -47.37 -50.37 29.42
CA PRO A 6 -45.95 -50.28 29.81
C PRO A 6 -45.14 -49.26 28.96
N PRO A 7 -43.85 -48.98 29.28
CA PRO A 7 -43.23 -47.67 29.12
C PRO A 7 -42.44 -47.50 27.81
N GLY A 8 -42.55 -46.32 27.20
CA GLY A 8 -41.75 -45.90 26.05
C GLY A 8 -40.60 -44.98 26.47
N ASP A 9 -39.39 -45.37 26.07
CA ASP A 9 -38.12 -44.66 26.23
C ASP A 9 -38.20 -43.19 25.82
N ARG A 10 -37.82 -42.29 26.74
CA ARG A 10 -37.51 -40.89 26.41
C ARG A 10 -36.03 -40.78 26.06
N VAL A 11 -35.72 -40.80 24.77
CA VAL A 11 -34.45 -40.31 24.25
C VAL A 11 -34.37 -38.81 24.52
N ARG A 12 -33.53 -38.41 25.47
CA ARG A 12 -33.16 -37.01 25.69
C ARG A 12 -32.28 -36.56 24.52
N HIS A 13 -32.75 -35.57 23.76
CA HIS A 13 -31.87 -34.77 22.91
C HIS A 13 -30.98 -33.90 23.80
N GLU A 14 -29.78 -34.40 24.09
CA GLU A 14 -28.70 -33.63 24.68
C GLU A 14 -28.07 -32.75 23.61
N LYS A 15 -28.36 -31.44 23.68
CA LYS A 15 -27.68 -30.42 22.88
C LYS A 15 -26.22 -30.39 23.29
N GLN A 16 -25.36 -31.00 22.48
CA GLN A 16 -23.90 -30.81 22.57
C GLN A 16 -23.57 -29.33 22.33
N GLY A 17 -23.30 -28.62 23.42
CA GLY A 17 -22.63 -27.33 23.39
C GLY A 17 -21.16 -27.53 23.05
N GLY A 18 -20.79 -27.26 21.79
CA GLY A 18 -19.40 -27.21 21.36
C GLY A 18 -18.67 -26.07 22.09
N VAL A 19 -17.87 -26.42 23.11
CA VAL A 19 -16.94 -25.49 23.75
C VAL A 19 -15.79 -25.21 22.78
N LYS A 20 -15.81 -24.05 22.12
CA LYS A 20 -14.61 -23.47 21.50
C LYS A 20 -13.62 -23.13 22.61
N ALA A 21 -12.68 -24.04 22.89
CA ALA A 21 -11.57 -23.79 23.80
C ALA A 21 -10.68 -22.68 23.24
N GLY A 22 -10.88 -21.45 23.71
CA GLY A 22 -9.95 -20.35 23.47
C GLY A 22 -8.63 -20.66 24.17
N LEU A 23 -7.52 -20.62 23.44
CA LEU A 23 -6.19 -20.75 24.04
C LEU A 23 -6.03 -19.70 25.17
N PRO A 24 -5.39 -20.03 26.30
CA PRO A 24 -5.24 -19.10 27.41
C PRO A 24 -4.57 -17.80 26.94
N LYS A 25 -5.05 -16.64 27.42
CA LYS A 25 -4.63 -15.29 26.98
C LYS A 25 -3.11 -15.10 26.88
N LYS A 26 -2.32 -15.83 27.67
CA LYS A 26 -0.85 -15.80 27.67
C LYS A 26 -0.21 -16.54 26.50
N VAL A 27 -0.81 -17.63 25.99
CA VAL A 27 -0.36 -18.28 24.75
C VAL A 27 -0.65 -17.39 23.56
N GLU A 28 -1.75 -16.63 23.58
CA GLU A 28 -2.03 -15.61 22.58
C GLU A 28 -1.00 -14.47 22.63
N ALA A 29 -0.57 -14.07 23.83
CA ALA A 29 0.52 -13.10 23.99
C ALA A 29 1.86 -13.63 23.45
N LEU A 30 2.22 -14.88 23.75
CA LEU A 30 3.40 -15.53 23.19
C LEU A 30 3.32 -15.60 21.65
N ARG A 31 2.15 -15.93 21.08
CA ARG A 31 1.94 -15.93 19.63
C ARG A 31 2.17 -14.54 19.01
N LYS A 32 1.61 -13.49 19.61
CA LYS A 32 1.82 -12.11 19.14
C LYS A 32 3.28 -11.70 19.18
N ILE A 33 4.03 -12.15 20.20
CA ILE A 33 5.47 -11.88 20.31
C ILE A 33 6.26 -12.65 19.24
N LEU A 34 5.95 -13.91 18.99
CA LEU A 34 6.62 -14.70 17.94
C LEU A 34 6.29 -14.21 16.52
N ASP A 35 5.06 -13.73 16.29
CA ASP A 35 4.67 -13.08 15.03
C ASP A 35 5.45 -11.76 14.82
N LEU A 36 5.70 -11.00 15.90
CA LEU A 36 6.52 -9.80 15.86
C LEU A 36 8.00 -10.12 15.59
N GLU A 37 8.55 -11.16 16.24
CA GLU A 37 9.90 -11.65 15.95
C GLU A 37 10.04 -12.11 14.50
N ALA A 38 9.06 -12.83 13.94
CA ALA A 38 9.09 -13.27 12.55
C ALA A 38 9.14 -12.07 11.56
N ARG A 39 8.45 -10.96 11.88
CA ARG A 39 8.52 -9.71 11.09
C ARG A 39 9.86 -9.00 11.23
N LEU A 40 10.49 -9.10 12.39
CA LEU A 40 11.79 -8.49 12.68
C LEU A 40 12.98 -9.41 12.36
N GLY A 41 12.75 -10.54 11.66
CA GLY A 41 13.80 -11.48 11.27
C GLY A 41 14.43 -12.28 12.42
N PHE A 42 13.68 -12.53 13.51
CA PHE A 42 14.10 -13.24 14.71
C PHE A 42 15.31 -12.60 15.41
N THR A 43 15.26 -11.28 15.61
CA THR A 43 16.36 -10.47 16.16
C THR A 43 16.38 -10.36 17.68
N ASP A 44 15.43 -10.97 18.40
CA ASP A 44 15.29 -10.91 19.88
C ASP A 44 15.12 -9.47 20.40
N LYS A 45 14.30 -8.69 19.70
CA LYS A 45 13.99 -7.28 20.01
C LYS A 45 12.50 -7.02 20.23
N ALA A 46 11.64 -8.04 20.13
CA ALA A 46 10.19 -7.91 20.24
C ALA A 46 9.70 -7.55 21.66
N VAL A 47 10.52 -7.75 22.70
CA VAL A 47 10.15 -7.45 24.10
C VAL A 47 11.31 -6.74 24.81
N ALA A 48 11.00 -5.70 25.58
CA ALA A 48 11.98 -5.02 26.42
C ALA A 48 12.56 -5.99 27.47
N GLY A 49 13.85 -6.31 27.33
CA GLY A 49 14.54 -7.28 28.18
C GLY A 49 14.72 -8.70 27.59
N GLY A 50 14.36 -8.90 26.32
CA GLY A 50 14.57 -10.16 25.58
C GLY A 50 13.50 -11.22 25.85
N LEU A 51 13.32 -12.14 24.89
CA LEU A 51 12.29 -13.18 24.98
C LEU A 51 12.54 -14.13 26.17
N ASP A 52 13.80 -14.33 26.55
CA ASP A 52 14.20 -15.20 27.66
C ASP A 52 13.64 -14.75 29.01
N ARG A 53 13.61 -13.44 29.30
CA ARG A 53 13.02 -12.92 30.55
C ARG A 53 11.50 -13.09 30.58
N PHE A 54 10.85 -12.95 29.43
CA PHE A 54 9.42 -13.18 29.30
C PHE A 54 9.07 -14.66 29.53
N LEU A 55 9.83 -15.56 28.90
CA LEU A 55 9.62 -17.01 29.00
C LEU A 55 9.93 -17.54 30.40
N ALA A 56 11.01 -17.09 31.05
CA ALA A 56 11.36 -17.50 32.41
C ALA A 56 10.31 -17.08 33.44
N ARG A 57 9.72 -15.89 33.30
CA ARG A 57 8.69 -15.37 34.22
C ARG A 57 7.39 -16.19 34.19
N TRP A 58 7.07 -16.80 33.05
CA TRP A 58 5.79 -17.48 32.81
C TRP A 58 5.95 -18.97 32.48
N GLN A 59 7.10 -19.56 32.79
CA GLN A 59 7.49 -20.91 32.37
C GLN A 59 6.52 -21.99 32.87
N ALA A 60 6.13 -21.97 34.15
CA ALA A 60 5.23 -22.97 34.74
C ALA A 60 3.85 -22.99 34.06
N GLU A 61 3.24 -21.81 33.86
CA GLU A 61 1.90 -21.70 33.28
C GLU A 61 1.87 -21.96 31.76
N LEU A 62 2.93 -21.57 31.05
CA LEU A 62 3.08 -21.85 29.63
C LEU A 62 3.36 -23.35 29.38
N LYS A 63 4.09 -24.01 30.29
CA LYS A 63 4.32 -25.46 30.23
C LYS A 63 3.02 -26.24 30.35
N ASP A 64 2.11 -25.83 31.24
CA ASP A 64 0.79 -26.46 31.38
C ASP A 64 -0.11 -26.25 30.15
N SER A 65 0.03 -25.10 29.49
CA SER A 65 -0.81 -24.75 28.33
C SER A 65 -0.31 -25.31 27.00
N ILE A 66 1.01 -25.50 26.87
CA ILE A 66 1.66 -25.93 25.61
C ILE A 66 2.09 -27.40 25.70
N GLY A 67 2.16 -27.98 26.90
CA GLY A 67 2.55 -29.38 27.15
C GLY A 67 4.06 -29.63 27.07
N ARG A 68 4.87 -28.58 26.89
CA ARG A 68 6.34 -28.64 26.79
C ARG A 68 6.99 -27.41 27.40
N ASP A 69 8.28 -27.49 27.70
CA ASP A 69 9.04 -26.34 28.19
C ASP A 69 9.16 -25.28 27.08
N PRO A 70 8.64 -24.05 27.30
CA PRO A 70 8.73 -22.98 26.33
C PRO A 70 10.08 -22.26 26.37
N LEU A 71 11.04 -22.62 27.23
CA LEU A 71 12.37 -22.02 27.22
C LEU A 71 13.37 -22.97 26.54
N PRO A 72 14.12 -22.54 25.50
CA PRO A 72 15.24 -23.33 24.98
C PRO A 72 16.30 -23.57 26.07
N ALA A 73 16.89 -24.76 26.15
CA ALA A 73 17.90 -25.09 27.16
C ALA A 73 19.13 -24.16 27.16
N THR A 74 19.43 -23.55 26.02
CA THR A 74 20.53 -22.57 25.84
C THR A 74 20.09 -21.11 25.98
N GLY A 75 18.79 -20.84 26.15
CA GLY A 75 18.18 -19.51 26.01
C GLY A 75 17.97 -19.11 24.55
N TYR A 76 16.84 -18.46 24.26
CA TYR A 76 16.46 -17.92 22.95
C TYR A 76 17.47 -16.89 22.43
N ALA A 77 18.02 -16.06 23.31
CA ALA A 77 19.01 -15.04 22.96
C ALA A 77 20.30 -15.65 22.38
N ARG A 78 20.65 -16.89 22.74
CA ARG A 78 21.88 -17.56 22.27
C ARG A 78 21.69 -18.40 21.00
N LEU A 79 20.45 -18.53 20.52
CA LEU A 79 20.16 -19.24 19.28
C LEU A 79 20.48 -18.39 18.04
N THR A 80 20.94 -19.02 16.97
CA THR A 80 21.04 -18.40 15.65
C THR A 80 19.64 -18.10 15.07
N VAL A 81 19.55 -17.19 14.09
CA VAL A 81 18.28 -16.82 13.43
C VAL A 81 17.54 -18.05 12.87
N ALA A 82 18.26 -19.00 12.26
CA ALA A 82 17.67 -20.24 11.76
C ALA A 82 17.09 -21.10 12.89
N GLN A 83 17.82 -21.23 14.00
CA GLN A 83 17.38 -21.99 15.17
C GLN A 83 16.19 -21.32 15.90
N ARG A 84 16.14 -19.98 15.96
CA ARG A 84 15.01 -19.22 16.51
C ARG A 84 13.74 -19.42 15.70
N ARG A 85 13.87 -19.42 14.36
CA ARG A 85 12.76 -19.71 13.43
C ARG A 85 12.21 -21.12 13.62
N ASP A 86 13.08 -22.12 13.66
CA ASP A 86 12.68 -23.52 13.85
C ASP A 86 12.06 -23.74 15.22
N TRP A 87 12.61 -23.11 16.26
CA TRP A 87 12.05 -23.17 17.59
C TRP A 87 10.67 -22.51 17.67
N ALA A 88 10.48 -21.31 17.10
CA ALA A 88 9.19 -20.62 17.07
C ALA A 88 8.12 -21.43 16.31
N ALA A 89 8.52 -22.09 15.22
CA ALA A 89 7.63 -22.96 14.45
C ALA A 89 7.23 -24.24 15.19
N ARG A 90 8.00 -24.66 16.21
CA ARG A 90 7.73 -25.85 17.02
C ARG A 90 6.96 -25.53 18.30
N VAL A 91 7.29 -24.44 19.01
CA VAL A 91 6.79 -24.19 20.37
C VAL A 91 5.27 -24.04 20.43
N LEU A 92 4.62 -23.49 19.42
CA LEU A 92 3.15 -23.32 19.38
C LEU A 92 2.38 -24.47 18.69
N ARG A 93 3.06 -25.55 18.27
CA ARG A 93 2.35 -26.71 17.72
C ARG A 93 1.69 -27.49 18.86
N PRO A 94 0.49 -28.05 18.70
CA PRO A 94 -0.05 -29.00 19.65
C PRO A 94 0.74 -30.31 19.60
N GLU A 95 1.09 -30.86 20.77
CA GLU A 95 1.58 -32.24 20.93
C GLU A 95 0.55 -33.18 20.28
N GLY A 96 0.96 -33.94 19.25
CA GLY A 96 0.07 -34.85 18.51
C GLY A 96 0.09 -34.72 16.98
N THR A 97 0.77 -33.72 16.41
CA THR A 97 1.07 -33.68 14.97
C THR A 97 2.49 -34.15 14.69
N ALA A 98 2.77 -35.40 15.04
CA ALA A 98 3.97 -36.08 14.59
C ALA A 98 3.83 -36.41 13.09
N SER A 99 4.34 -35.54 12.22
CA SER A 99 4.83 -35.95 10.91
C SER A 99 6.32 -35.66 10.88
N ALA A 100 7.11 -36.72 11.05
CA ALA A 100 8.55 -36.68 10.93
C ALA A 100 8.94 -36.22 9.50
N PRO A 101 10.05 -35.49 9.33
CA PRO A 101 10.62 -35.27 8.01
C PRO A 101 11.21 -36.60 7.52
N ARG A 102 10.51 -37.29 6.62
CA ARG A 102 11.13 -38.35 5.83
C ARG A 102 12.01 -37.69 4.76
N SER A 103 13.33 -37.90 4.84
CA SER A 103 14.22 -37.72 3.70
C SER A 103 13.68 -38.47 2.49
N PRO A 104 13.79 -37.92 1.27
CA PRO A 104 13.33 -38.61 0.07
C PRO A 104 14.27 -39.78 -0.24
N ALA A 105 13.77 -41.01 -0.12
CA ALA A 105 14.33 -42.15 -0.83
C ALA A 105 14.01 -42.02 -2.34
N PRO A 106 14.89 -42.47 -3.24
CA PRO A 106 14.71 -42.32 -4.69
C PRO A 106 13.48 -43.11 -5.14
N ARG A 107 12.54 -42.42 -5.83
CA ARG A 107 11.40 -43.09 -6.46
C ARG A 107 11.88 -43.89 -7.69
N PRO A 108 11.46 -45.15 -7.86
CA PRO A 108 11.62 -45.84 -9.14
C PRO A 108 10.79 -45.12 -10.22
N ALA A 109 11.36 -45.07 -11.43
CA ALA A 109 10.80 -44.38 -12.58
C ALA A 109 9.34 -44.80 -12.86
N ALA A 110 8.41 -43.85 -12.71
CA ALA A 110 7.05 -44.00 -13.20
C ALA A 110 7.02 -43.73 -14.71
N ARG A 111 6.44 -44.69 -15.45
CA ARG A 111 6.22 -44.62 -16.90
C ARG A 111 5.42 -43.36 -17.29
N PRO A 112 5.62 -42.83 -18.50
CA PRO A 112 4.92 -41.65 -18.96
C PRO A 112 3.48 -42.03 -19.34
N THR A 113 2.50 -41.56 -18.59
CA THR A 113 1.14 -41.37 -19.13
C THR A 113 1.05 -39.95 -19.66
N SER A 114 1.12 -39.86 -20.98
CA SER A 114 0.75 -38.72 -21.81
C SER A 114 -0.70 -38.31 -21.53
N ASP A 115 -0.97 -37.02 -21.77
CA ASP A 115 -2.29 -36.40 -21.96
C ASP A 115 -3.00 -35.77 -20.75
N ALA A 116 -2.26 -34.96 -20.00
CA ALA A 116 -2.85 -33.78 -19.36
C ALA A 116 -2.44 -32.53 -20.16
N PRO A 117 -3.39 -31.71 -20.66
CA PRO A 117 -3.04 -30.51 -21.40
C PRO A 117 -2.18 -29.60 -20.51
N PRO A 118 -1.06 -29.04 -21.03
CA PRO A 118 -0.16 -28.25 -20.21
C PRO A 118 -0.94 -27.07 -19.64
N ARG A 119 -0.86 -26.90 -18.31
CA ARG A 119 -1.23 -25.65 -17.65
C ARG A 119 -0.51 -24.54 -18.41
N ARG A 120 -1.27 -23.70 -19.13
CA ARG A 120 -0.73 -22.55 -19.86
C ARG A 120 0.17 -21.78 -18.89
N ARG A 121 1.46 -21.70 -19.23
CA ARG A 121 2.34 -20.67 -18.65
C ARG A 121 1.61 -19.34 -18.85
N PRO A 122 1.61 -18.40 -17.88
CA PRO A 122 1.11 -17.06 -18.17
C PRO A 122 1.81 -16.61 -19.44
N ALA A 123 1.04 -16.19 -20.45
CA ALA A 123 1.57 -15.62 -21.68
C ALA A 123 2.63 -14.59 -21.30
N ASP A 124 3.75 -14.53 -22.04
CA ASP A 124 4.87 -13.62 -21.75
C ASP A 124 4.35 -12.20 -21.55
N VAL A 125 4.20 -11.80 -20.27
CA VAL A 125 3.65 -10.50 -19.94
C VAL A 125 4.69 -9.46 -20.31
N THR A 126 4.29 -8.54 -21.18
CA THR A 126 5.08 -7.38 -21.58
C THR A 126 4.41 -6.09 -21.12
N LEU A 127 5.15 -4.98 -21.15
CA LEU A 127 4.58 -3.65 -20.87
C LEU A 127 3.41 -3.28 -21.80
N GLN A 128 3.37 -3.85 -23.01
CA GLN A 128 2.32 -3.62 -24.00
C GLN A 128 1.12 -4.56 -23.84
N THR A 129 1.12 -5.42 -22.80
CA THR A 129 0.01 -6.35 -22.57
C THR A 129 -1.25 -5.58 -22.17
N PRO A 130 -2.41 -5.80 -22.83
CA PRO A 130 -3.65 -5.12 -22.49
C PRO A 130 -4.11 -5.42 -21.06
N LEU A 131 -4.64 -4.41 -20.36
CA LEU A 131 -5.17 -4.53 -19.00
C LEU A 131 -6.33 -5.52 -18.90
N SER A 132 -7.10 -5.69 -19.97
CA SER A 132 -8.20 -6.67 -20.06
C SER A 132 -7.73 -8.12 -19.97
N ALA A 133 -6.48 -8.41 -20.37
CA ALA A 133 -5.86 -9.73 -20.28
C ALA A 133 -5.16 -9.97 -18.93
N LEU A 134 -4.96 -8.91 -18.13
CA LEU A 134 -4.25 -8.97 -16.85
C LEU A 134 -5.22 -9.04 -15.67
N LYS A 135 -4.90 -9.86 -14.66
CA LYS A 135 -5.66 -9.93 -13.40
C LYS A 135 -5.35 -8.76 -12.44
N ILE A 136 -5.10 -7.58 -13.00
CA ILE A 136 -4.77 -6.37 -12.24
C ILE A 136 -6.06 -5.67 -11.81
N VAL A 137 -6.94 -5.39 -12.78
CA VAL A 137 -8.23 -4.73 -12.61
C VAL A 137 -9.38 -5.67 -12.95
N THR A 138 -10.57 -5.39 -12.44
CA THR A 138 -11.80 -6.06 -12.88
C THR A 138 -12.20 -5.56 -14.26
N ARG A 139 -12.94 -6.37 -15.03
CA ARG A 139 -13.39 -6.01 -16.39
C ARG A 139 -14.11 -4.65 -16.47
N PRO A 140 -15.05 -4.30 -15.57
CA PRO A 140 -15.68 -2.97 -15.59
C PRO A 140 -14.70 -1.83 -15.31
N THR A 141 -13.68 -2.06 -14.48
CA THR A 141 -12.63 -1.08 -14.21
C THR A 141 -11.69 -0.93 -15.40
N ALA A 142 -11.35 -2.02 -16.08
CA ALA A 142 -10.55 -1.98 -17.31
C ALA A 142 -11.26 -1.20 -18.43
N GLU A 143 -12.57 -1.40 -18.61
CA GLU A 143 -13.37 -0.65 -19.61
C GLU A 143 -13.41 0.86 -19.30
N LYS A 144 -13.53 1.23 -18.02
CA LYS A 144 -13.46 2.64 -17.60
C LYS A 144 -12.08 3.25 -17.81
N LEU A 145 -11.01 2.49 -17.57
CA LEU A 145 -9.63 2.92 -17.85
C LEU A 145 -9.36 3.06 -19.35
N GLY A 146 -9.88 2.15 -20.17
CA GLY A 146 -9.76 2.22 -21.63
C GLY A 146 -10.40 3.47 -22.23
N ARG A 147 -11.54 3.95 -21.67
CA ARG A 147 -12.14 5.24 -22.07
C ARG A 147 -11.24 6.46 -21.84
N LEU A 148 -10.17 6.31 -21.06
CA LEU A 148 -9.19 7.35 -20.75
C LEU A 148 -7.88 7.16 -21.53
N GLY A 149 -7.85 6.21 -22.48
CA GLY A 149 -6.64 5.84 -23.21
C GLY A 149 -5.66 5.00 -22.38
N ILE A 150 -6.10 4.42 -21.26
CA ILE A 150 -5.27 3.56 -20.41
C ILE A 150 -5.62 2.11 -20.75
N GLU A 151 -4.89 1.54 -21.71
CA GLU A 151 -5.22 0.23 -22.27
C GLU A 151 -4.21 -0.85 -21.90
N THR A 152 -2.95 -0.48 -21.67
CA THR A 152 -1.83 -1.40 -21.45
C THR A 152 -1.27 -1.33 -20.02
N LEU A 153 -0.44 -2.30 -19.67
CA LEU A 153 0.34 -2.28 -18.42
C LEU A 153 1.22 -1.04 -18.33
N GLN A 154 1.84 -0.62 -19.44
CA GLN A 154 2.64 0.59 -19.52
C GLN A 154 1.81 1.82 -19.19
N ASP A 155 0.64 1.98 -19.80
CA ASP A 155 -0.20 3.16 -19.56
C ASP A 155 -0.59 3.29 -18.09
N LEU A 156 -0.85 2.15 -17.42
CA LEU A 156 -1.18 2.13 -16.00
C LEU A 156 0.04 2.43 -15.11
N LEU A 157 1.25 2.01 -15.50
CA LEU A 157 2.51 2.35 -14.81
C LEU A 157 2.89 3.81 -14.96
N TYR A 158 2.50 4.45 -16.06
CA TYR A 158 2.77 5.87 -16.31
C TYR A 158 1.58 6.77 -15.94
N LEU A 159 0.50 6.19 -15.38
CA LEU A 159 -0.57 6.94 -14.71
C LEU A 159 -0.08 7.44 -13.35
N PHE A 160 0.77 8.46 -13.35
CA PHE A 160 1.36 8.95 -12.10
C PHE A 160 0.32 9.63 -11.19
N PRO A 161 0.46 9.49 -9.86
CA PRO A 161 -0.37 10.22 -8.93
C PRO A 161 -0.12 11.73 -9.04
N THR A 162 -1.20 12.51 -8.99
CA THR A 162 -1.13 13.98 -9.00
C THR A 162 -0.51 14.54 -7.73
N ARG A 163 -0.69 13.85 -6.60
CA ARG A 163 -0.19 14.25 -5.28
C ARG A 163 -0.11 13.05 -4.35
N HIS A 164 0.54 13.24 -3.22
CA HIS A 164 0.62 12.28 -2.12
C HIS A 164 0.19 12.96 -0.83
N ILE A 165 -0.63 12.28 -0.03
CA ILE A 165 -1.06 12.75 1.29
C ILE A 165 -0.18 12.07 2.34
N ASP A 166 0.40 12.84 3.25
CA ASP A 166 1.25 12.30 4.32
C ASP A 166 0.41 11.86 5.53
N TYR A 167 0.38 10.56 5.80
CA TYR A 167 -0.26 9.93 6.95
C TYR A 167 0.72 9.59 8.07
N ALA A 168 2.03 9.84 7.92
CA ALA A 168 3.03 9.52 8.95
C ALA A 168 2.76 10.21 10.28
N GLN A 169 2.27 11.46 10.21
CA GLN A 169 2.12 12.33 11.37
C GLN A 169 0.71 12.90 11.47
N VAL A 170 -0.26 12.01 11.67
CA VAL A 170 -1.62 12.45 12.00
C VAL A 170 -1.62 13.06 13.40
N THR A 171 -1.76 14.38 13.46
CA THR A 171 -1.80 15.17 14.69
C THR A 171 -3.26 15.42 15.07
N LYS A 172 -3.52 15.48 16.38
CA LYS A 172 -4.84 15.83 16.92
C LYS A 172 -5.10 17.31 16.73
N ILE A 173 -6.36 17.69 16.53
CA ILE A 173 -6.75 19.09 16.31
C ILE A 173 -6.32 20.00 17.47
N ARG A 174 -6.40 19.52 18.71
CA ARG A 174 -5.98 20.30 19.88
C ARG A 174 -4.47 20.60 19.93
N ASP A 175 -3.66 19.80 19.24
CA ASP A 175 -2.20 19.84 19.27
C ASP A 175 -1.65 20.56 18.02
N LEU A 176 -2.51 21.23 17.24
CA LEU A 176 -2.13 21.96 16.05
C LEU A 176 -1.27 23.18 16.36
N MET A 177 -0.11 23.26 15.72
CA MET A 177 0.80 24.39 15.82
C MET A 177 0.74 25.26 14.56
N PRO A 178 0.40 26.56 14.66
CA PRO A 178 0.44 27.48 13.54
C PRO A 178 1.82 27.50 12.86
N GLY A 179 1.84 27.59 11.53
CA GLY A 179 3.05 27.64 10.72
C GLY A 179 3.62 26.28 10.35
N VAL A 180 3.16 25.19 10.94
CA VAL A 180 3.63 23.82 10.67
C VAL A 180 2.72 23.13 9.65
N GLU A 181 3.30 22.33 8.75
CA GLU A 181 2.54 21.45 7.87
C GLU A 181 2.17 20.18 8.61
N THR A 182 0.88 19.85 8.63
CA THR A 182 0.34 18.81 9.51
C THR A 182 -0.84 18.12 8.87
N THR A 183 -0.97 16.83 9.17
CA THR A 183 -2.11 16.02 8.76
C THR A 183 -3.06 15.79 9.92
N VAL A 184 -4.36 15.90 9.67
CA VAL A 184 -5.43 15.72 10.65
C VAL A 184 -6.50 14.80 10.07
N ALA A 185 -6.93 13.80 10.84
CA ALA A 185 -8.11 12.99 10.49
C ALA A 185 -9.30 13.44 11.34
N GLY A 186 -10.44 13.71 10.69
CA GLY A 186 -11.63 14.19 11.39
C GLY A 186 -12.93 13.95 10.63
N THR A 187 -14.03 14.39 11.23
CA THR A 187 -15.38 14.32 10.67
C THR A 187 -15.91 15.73 10.47
N VAL A 188 -16.49 16.00 9.31
CA VAL A 188 -17.17 17.27 9.03
C VAL A 188 -18.37 17.41 9.96
N ARG A 189 -18.42 18.50 10.72
CA ARG A 189 -19.57 18.89 11.55
C ARG A 189 -20.51 19.79 10.77
N GLU A 190 -19.94 20.76 10.09
CA GLU A 190 -20.67 21.76 9.30
C GLU A 190 -19.90 22.04 8.02
N SER A 191 -20.61 22.36 6.95
CA SER A 191 -20.04 22.70 5.66
C SER A 191 -21.01 23.58 4.89
N SER A 192 -20.52 24.73 4.43
CA SER A 192 -21.32 25.70 3.68
C SER A 192 -20.50 26.35 2.58
N ALA A 193 -21.18 26.67 1.48
CA ALA A 193 -20.62 27.56 0.47
C ALA A 193 -20.73 28.99 1.01
N VAL A 194 -19.65 29.76 0.86
CA VAL A 194 -19.56 31.15 1.33
C VAL A 194 -19.07 32.01 0.18
N ASP A 195 -19.75 33.12 -0.08
CA ASP A 195 -19.34 34.07 -1.10
C ASP A 195 -18.24 34.99 -0.56
N ILE A 196 -16.99 34.54 -0.73
CA ILE A 196 -15.78 35.29 -0.35
C ILE A 196 -15.03 35.66 -1.64
N GLY A 197 -15.36 36.84 -2.19
CA GLY A 197 -14.75 37.37 -3.40
C GLY A 197 -15.12 36.62 -4.69
N PRO A 198 -14.49 36.97 -5.84
CA PRO A 198 -14.75 36.30 -7.11
C PRO A 198 -14.31 34.84 -7.08
N GLY A 199 -15.28 33.93 -7.23
CA GLY A 199 -15.08 32.48 -7.26
C GLY A 199 -15.61 31.72 -6.04
N GLY A 200 -16.05 32.41 -4.98
CA GLY A 200 -16.63 31.81 -3.78
C GLY A 200 -15.66 30.90 -3.00
N ALA A 201 -16.14 30.30 -1.93
CA ALA A 201 -15.37 29.37 -1.10
C ALA A 201 -16.28 28.31 -0.48
N THR A 202 -15.69 27.20 -0.04
CA THR A 202 -16.33 26.28 0.91
C THR A 202 -15.68 26.46 2.27
N ARG A 203 -16.49 26.71 3.31
CA ARG A 203 -16.04 26.70 4.69
C ARG A 203 -16.63 25.49 5.39
N ALA A 204 -15.77 24.68 6.02
CA ALA A 204 -16.19 23.54 6.82
C ALA A 204 -15.58 23.58 8.22
N VAL A 205 -16.30 23.03 9.18
CA VAL A 205 -15.81 22.77 10.54
C VAL A 205 -15.56 21.28 10.65
N VAL A 206 -14.33 20.90 10.96
CA VAL A 206 -13.92 19.50 11.09
C VAL A 206 -13.58 19.21 12.54
N ALA A 207 -14.06 18.08 13.07
CA ALA A 207 -13.86 17.65 14.44
C ALA A 207 -13.26 16.24 14.52
N ASP A 208 -12.30 16.02 15.41
CA ASP A 208 -11.64 14.73 15.63
C ASP A 208 -11.96 14.11 17.00
N GLY A 209 -12.86 14.74 17.76
CA GLY A 209 -13.21 14.38 19.13
C GLY A 209 -12.33 15.04 20.20
N THR A 210 -11.20 15.65 19.81
CA THR A 210 -10.33 16.41 20.72
C THR A 210 -10.48 17.91 20.55
N GLY A 211 -10.91 18.37 19.38
CA GLY A 211 -11.22 19.77 19.10
C GLY A 211 -11.95 19.94 17.77
N THR A 212 -12.07 21.20 17.36
CA THR A 212 -12.63 21.60 16.07
C THR A 212 -11.67 22.54 15.36
N VAL A 213 -11.48 22.35 14.06
CA VAL A 213 -10.69 23.24 13.20
C VAL A 213 -11.55 23.76 12.05
N VAL A 214 -11.39 25.04 11.74
CA VAL A 214 -12.04 25.64 10.56
C VAL A 214 -11.17 25.40 9.35
N VAL A 215 -11.80 24.97 8.26
CA VAL A 215 -11.15 24.72 6.98
C VAL A 215 -11.84 25.54 5.91
N THR A 216 -11.06 26.26 5.11
CA THR A 216 -11.60 27.06 4.00
C THR A 216 -10.93 26.65 2.70
N TRP A 217 -11.73 26.27 1.70
CA TRP A 217 -11.29 26.05 0.32
C TRP A 217 -11.79 27.20 -0.57
N PHE A 218 -10.89 28.12 -0.91
CA PHE A 218 -11.16 29.23 -1.82
C PHE A 218 -11.30 28.75 -3.27
N ARG A 219 -12.18 29.41 -4.03
CA ARG A 219 -12.51 29.08 -5.44
C ARG A 219 -13.06 27.67 -5.64
N GLN A 220 -13.58 27.04 -4.59
CA GLN A 220 -14.12 25.68 -4.62
C GLN A 220 -15.48 25.58 -3.90
N PRO A 221 -16.51 26.35 -4.28
CA PRO A 221 -17.82 26.35 -3.63
C PRO A 221 -18.58 25.01 -3.79
N TYR A 222 -18.24 24.22 -4.81
CA TYR A 222 -18.85 22.90 -5.05
C TYR A 222 -18.52 21.88 -3.96
N LEU A 223 -17.45 22.07 -3.17
CA LEU A 223 -17.06 21.15 -2.10
C LEU A 223 -18.08 21.11 -0.96
N ALA A 224 -18.81 22.19 -0.72
CA ALA A 224 -19.85 22.23 0.29
C ALA A 224 -20.91 21.12 0.10
N ARG A 225 -21.24 20.80 -1.17
CA ARG A 225 -22.20 19.73 -1.50
C ARG A 225 -21.63 18.32 -1.28
N ARG A 226 -20.31 18.17 -1.44
CA ARG A 226 -19.60 16.87 -1.34
C ARG A 226 -19.20 16.55 0.09
N LEU A 227 -18.80 17.56 0.86
CA LEU A 227 -18.34 17.45 2.23
C LEU A 227 -19.50 17.72 3.19
N GLN A 228 -20.52 16.87 3.18
CA GLN A 228 -21.66 17.04 4.06
C GLN A 228 -21.33 16.69 5.52
N PRO A 229 -22.08 17.22 6.51
CA PRO A 229 -21.98 16.78 7.89
C PRO A 229 -21.97 15.25 8.03
N GLY A 230 -21.07 14.72 8.84
CA GLY A 230 -20.85 13.29 9.02
C GLY A 230 -19.79 12.67 8.08
N THR A 231 -19.33 13.40 7.06
CA THR A 231 -18.26 12.94 6.16
C THR A 231 -16.95 12.84 6.92
N ARG A 232 -16.34 11.65 6.96
CA ARG A 232 -14.98 11.46 7.49
C ARG A 232 -13.97 11.83 6.42
N LEU A 233 -12.92 12.54 6.81
CA LEU A 233 -11.87 12.95 5.89
C LEU A 233 -10.53 13.12 6.60
N VAL A 234 -9.47 13.06 5.83
CA VAL A 234 -8.11 13.43 6.24
C VAL A 234 -7.74 14.73 5.52
N LEU A 235 -7.21 15.68 6.28
CA LEU A 235 -6.69 16.96 5.82
C LEU A 235 -5.17 16.94 5.94
N SER A 236 -4.47 17.49 4.97
CA SER A 236 -3.03 17.73 5.05
C SER A 236 -2.71 19.11 4.52
N GLY A 237 -1.96 19.90 5.28
CA GLY A 237 -1.49 21.20 4.81
C GLY A 237 -0.91 22.05 5.94
N LYS A 238 -0.54 23.28 5.60
CA LYS A 238 -0.01 24.24 6.57
C LYS A 238 -1.12 24.78 7.48
N VAL A 239 -0.94 24.64 8.79
CA VAL A 239 -1.79 25.26 9.79
C VAL A 239 -1.54 26.77 9.76
N GLN A 240 -2.60 27.54 9.60
CA GLN A 240 -2.56 28.99 9.69
C GLN A 240 -3.29 29.45 10.94
N GLU A 241 -3.03 30.68 11.36
CA GLU A 241 -3.74 31.32 12.45
C GLU A 241 -4.55 32.49 11.93
N PHE A 242 -5.82 32.57 12.33
CA PHE A 242 -6.66 33.72 12.06
C PHE A 242 -7.45 34.07 13.30
N ARG A 243 -7.29 35.31 13.79
CA ARG A 243 -7.94 35.81 15.01
C ARG A 243 -7.76 34.87 16.22
N GLY A 244 -6.53 34.39 16.42
CA GLY A 244 -6.21 33.51 17.55
C GLY A 244 -6.69 32.06 17.42
N ARG A 245 -7.19 31.64 16.25
CA ARG A 245 -7.66 30.27 16.01
C ARG A 245 -6.88 29.61 14.88
N ALA A 246 -6.45 28.38 15.13
CA ALA A 246 -5.88 27.52 14.09
C ALA A 246 -6.93 27.22 13.02
N GLN A 247 -6.53 27.34 11.76
CA GLN A 247 -7.35 27.04 10.60
C GLN A 247 -6.50 26.48 9.46
N PHE A 248 -7.14 25.76 8.55
CA PHE A 248 -6.52 25.37 7.29
C PHE A 248 -7.09 26.19 6.14
N GLN A 249 -6.21 26.65 5.25
CA GLN A 249 -6.60 27.27 4.00
C GLN A 249 -6.14 26.40 2.84
N ASN A 250 -7.07 26.07 1.96
CA ASN A 250 -6.86 25.18 0.82
C ASN A 250 -6.06 23.90 1.18
N PRO A 251 -6.32 23.22 2.32
CA PRO A 251 -5.59 21.99 2.61
C PRO A 251 -5.96 20.92 1.58
N GLN A 252 -5.03 20.00 1.39
CA GLN A 252 -5.31 18.76 0.70
C GLN A 252 -6.30 17.95 1.52
N TYR A 253 -7.25 17.29 0.86
CA TYR A 253 -8.22 16.45 1.55
C TYR A 253 -8.44 15.12 0.82
N GLU A 254 -8.78 14.10 1.59
CA GLU A 254 -9.30 12.82 1.12
C GLU A 254 -10.47 12.39 1.99
N VAL A 255 -11.58 12.02 1.36
CA VAL A 255 -12.75 11.48 2.05
C VAL A 255 -12.47 10.02 2.40
N VAL A 256 -12.54 9.71 3.69
CA VAL A 256 -12.37 8.38 4.24
C VAL A 256 -13.73 7.68 4.22
N THR A 257 -13.88 6.73 3.31
CA THR A 257 -15.11 5.93 3.23
C THR A 257 -15.17 4.87 4.36
N PRO A 258 -16.35 4.55 4.93
CA PRO A 258 -16.49 3.61 6.05
C PRO A 258 -15.93 2.19 5.81
N HIS A 259 -15.66 1.82 4.56
CA HIS A 259 -15.05 0.54 4.17
C HIS A 259 -13.51 0.58 4.11
N GLU A 260 -12.88 1.66 4.56
CA GLU A 260 -11.43 1.79 4.71
C GLU A 260 -11.01 1.15 6.03
N SER A 261 -10.78 -0.17 5.96
CA SER A 261 -10.20 -0.93 7.06
C SER A 261 -8.78 -0.42 7.36
N ALA A 262 -8.37 -0.53 8.63
CA ALA A 262 -7.01 -0.21 9.08
C ALA A 262 -5.90 -0.96 8.29
N GLU A 263 -6.24 -2.06 7.62
CA GLU A 263 -5.38 -2.83 6.72
C GLU A 263 -4.97 -2.04 5.46
N ASP A 264 -5.81 -1.12 4.96
CA ASP A 264 -5.47 -0.29 3.80
C ASP A 264 -4.46 0.82 4.17
N ARG A 265 -4.40 1.21 5.46
CA ARG A 265 -3.37 2.12 6.01
C ARG A 265 -1.99 1.47 6.16
N VAL A 266 -1.91 0.14 6.09
CA VAL A 266 -0.67 -0.64 6.23
C VAL A 266 0.00 -0.90 4.88
N HIS A 267 -0.74 -0.80 3.77
CA HIS A 267 -0.23 -1.11 2.43
C HIS A 267 0.19 0.11 1.61
N ALA A 268 -0.30 1.30 1.94
CA ALA A 268 0.28 2.54 1.49
C ALA A 268 1.33 2.92 2.53
N GLY A 269 2.56 3.22 2.10
CA GLY A 269 3.52 3.84 3.00
C GLY A 269 2.95 5.13 3.60
N ASN A 270 3.74 5.78 4.44
CA ASN A 270 3.42 7.07 5.03
C ASN A 270 2.86 8.10 4.03
N LEU A 271 3.19 8.00 2.74
CA LEU A 271 2.68 8.85 1.67
C LEU A 271 1.65 8.10 0.81
N LEU A 272 0.38 8.48 0.90
CA LEU A 272 -0.73 7.88 0.16
C LEU A 272 -0.92 8.56 -1.21
N PRO A 273 -0.73 7.85 -2.34
CA PRO A 273 -0.90 8.44 -3.66
C PRO A 273 -2.37 8.77 -3.97
N VAL A 274 -2.57 9.90 -4.64
CA VAL A 274 -3.86 10.36 -5.17
C VAL A 274 -3.77 10.52 -6.68
N TYR A 275 -4.47 9.65 -7.39
CA TYR A 275 -4.50 9.60 -8.84
C TYR A 275 -5.50 10.61 -9.41
N PRO A 276 -5.35 11.05 -10.67
CA PRO A 276 -6.37 11.84 -11.36
C PRO A 276 -7.75 11.18 -11.19
N SER A 277 -8.72 11.94 -10.67
CA SER A 277 -10.05 11.41 -10.42
C SER A 277 -10.79 11.27 -11.74
N THR A 278 -11.20 10.06 -12.08
CA THR A 278 -12.01 9.81 -13.27
C THR A 278 -13.42 9.39 -12.87
N GLU A 279 -14.40 9.80 -13.66
CA GLU A 279 -15.80 9.59 -13.34
C GLU A 279 -16.09 8.10 -13.13
N GLY A 280 -16.59 7.76 -11.95
CA GLY A 280 -16.94 6.38 -11.60
C GLY A 280 -15.77 5.44 -11.26
N LEU A 281 -14.53 5.93 -11.09
CA LEU A 281 -13.44 5.17 -10.47
C LEU A 281 -13.07 5.71 -9.09
N GLN A 282 -13.06 4.80 -8.11
CA GLN A 282 -12.64 5.13 -6.75
C GLN A 282 -11.11 5.11 -6.65
N GLN A 283 -10.54 6.00 -5.83
CA GLN A 283 -9.10 6.08 -5.57
C GLN A 283 -8.53 4.74 -5.08
N ARG A 284 -9.28 4.00 -4.24
CA ARG A 284 -8.90 2.66 -3.77
C ARG A 284 -8.63 1.69 -4.91
N SER A 285 -9.52 1.66 -5.90
CA SER A 285 -9.38 0.78 -7.06
C SER A 285 -8.14 1.15 -7.88
N LEU A 286 -7.88 2.44 -8.08
CA LEU A 286 -6.70 2.94 -8.79
C LEU A 286 -5.40 2.59 -8.04
N ARG A 287 -5.35 2.79 -6.71
CA ARG A 287 -4.18 2.38 -5.89
C ARG A 287 -3.92 0.90 -5.96
N THR A 288 -4.97 0.09 -5.88
CA THR A 288 -4.86 -1.38 -5.96
C THR A 288 -4.35 -1.81 -7.33
N ALA A 289 -4.89 -1.19 -8.39
CA ALA A 289 -4.47 -1.43 -9.76
C ALA A 289 -3.01 -1.04 -9.96
N ALA A 290 -2.61 0.16 -9.53
CA ALA A 290 -1.25 0.66 -9.64
C ALA A 290 -0.26 -0.19 -8.86
N LYS A 291 -0.59 -0.61 -7.62
CA LYS A 291 0.28 -1.52 -6.85
C LYS A 291 0.53 -2.82 -7.60
N LYS A 292 -0.51 -3.48 -8.09
CA LYS A 292 -0.36 -4.71 -8.88
C LYS A 292 0.38 -4.48 -10.19
N ALA A 293 0.18 -3.33 -10.82
CA ALA A 293 0.90 -2.94 -12.03
C ALA A 293 2.39 -2.76 -11.73
N LEU A 294 2.75 -2.14 -10.61
CA LEU A 294 4.13 -2.02 -10.15
C LEU A 294 4.75 -3.40 -9.90
N ASP A 295 4.06 -4.26 -9.15
CA ASP A 295 4.53 -5.62 -8.82
C ASP A 295 4.84 -6.44 -10.07
N LEU A 296 4.01 -6.29 -11.13
CA LEU A 296 4.18 -7.02 -12.38
C LEU A 296 5.12 -6.33 -13.37
N GLY A 297 5.09 -5.00 -13.40
CA GLY A 297 5.62 -4.19 -14.49
C GLY A 297 6.98 -3.57 -14.22
N VAL A 298 7.31 -3.22 -12.97
CA VAL A 298 8.63 -2.68 -12.60
C VAL A 298 9.78 -3.60 -13.05
N PRO A 299 9.70 -4.93 -12.88
CA PRO A 299 10.74 -5.84 -13.37
C PRO A 299 10.91 -5.86 -14.91
N LEU A 300 9.90 -5.41 -15.65
CA LEU A 300 9.91 -5.38 -17.12
C LEU A 300 10.49 -4.08 -17.69
N ILE A 301 10.65 -3.05 -16.86
CA ILE A 301 11.20 -1.75 -17.26
C ILE A 301 12.70 -1.88 -17.52
N ARG A 302 13.13 -1.44 -18.70
CA ARG A 302 14.55 -1.39 -19.08
C ARG A 302 15.08 0.01 -18.94
N GLU A 303 16.29 0.12 -18.40
CA GLU A 303 17.03 1.38 -18.38
C GLU A 303 17.49 1.73 -19.80
N PHE A 304 17.23 2.96 -20.23
CA PHE A 304 17.58 3.46 -21.56
C PHE A 304 18.69 4.52 -21.50
N LEU A 305 18.91 5.15 -20.33
CA LEU A 305 20.02 6.08 -20.15
C LEU A 305 21.33 5.31 -19.94
N PRO A 306 22.45 5.76 -20.56
CA PRO A 306 23.76 5.23 -20.24
C PRO A 306 24.12 5.43 -18.77
N ALA A 307 24.84 4.47 -18.17
CA ALA A 307 25.28 4.54 -16.78
C ALA A 307 26.03 5.83 -16.45
N SER A 308 26.86 6.32 -17.38
CA SER A 308 27.61 7.57 -17.24
C SER A 308 26.70 8.80 -17.05
N VAL A 309 25.54 8.84 -17.71
CA VAL A 309 24.58 9.94 -17.56
C VAL A 309 23.89 9.86 -16.20
N ILE A 310 23.50 8.65 -15.78
CA ILE A 310 22.86 8.41 -14.48
C ILE A 310 23.77 8.83 -13.33
N GLU A 311 25.05 8.43 -13.38
CA GLU A 311 26.06 8.77 -12.38
C GLU A 311 26.36 10.28 -12.36
N ALA A 312 26.62 10.88 -13.53
CA ALA A 312 26.95 12.30 -13.63
C ALA A 312 25.82 13.22 -13.16
N GLN A 313 24.56 12.83 -13.38
CA GLN A 313 23.38 13.62 -13.02
C GLN A 313 22.75 13.21 -11.68
N GLN A 314 23.33 12.20 -11.01
CA GLN A 314 22.86 11.61 -9.74
C GLN A 314 21.39 11.19 -9.80
N LEU A 315 21.03 10.46 -10.86
CA LEU A 315 19.65 10.07 -11.12
C LEU A 315 19.35 8.68 -10.54
N LEU A 316 18.09 8.46 -10.14
CA LEU A 316 17.62 7.12 -9.77
C LEU A 316 17.51 6.23 -11.01
N PRO A 317 17.76 4.91 -10.93
CA PRO A 317 17.42 3.99 -12.01
C PRO A 317 15.93 4.06 -12.38
N LEU A 318 15.60 3.95 -13.66
CA LEU A 318 14.22 4.13 -14.13
C LEU A 318 13.17 3.26 -13.40
N PRO A 319 13.39 1.94 -13.19
CA PRO A 319 12.42 1.11 -12.47
C PRO A 319 12.16 1.62 -11.05
N THR A 320 13.21 2.09 -10.37
CA THR A 320 13.14 2.66 -9.01
C THR A 320 12.40 3.98 -9.01
N ALA A 321 12.64 4.85 -9.99
CA ALA A 321 11.95 6.13 -10.12
C ALA A 321 10.45 5.94 -10.37
N VAL A 322 10.06 5.03 -11.27
CA VAL A 322 8.64 4.71 -11.51
C VAL A 322 7.99 4.21 -10.22
N GLN A 323 8.62 3.25 -9.52
CA GLN A 323 8.09 2.75 -8.25
C GLN A 323 7.95 3.85 -7.18
N ALA A 324 8.99 4.67 -6.99
CA ALA A 324 9.00 5.72 -5.98
C ALA A 324 8.06 6.89 -6.34
N MET A 325 7.74 7.11 -7.60
CA MET A 325 6.73 8.10 -8.00
C MET A 325 5.31 7.69 -7.60
N HIS A 326 5.03 6.39 -7.46
CA HIS A 326 3.75 5.87 -7.00
C HIS A 326 3.69 5.60 -5.49
N LEU A 327 4.75 5.00 -4.94
CA LEU A 327 4.82 4.56 -3.55
C LEU A 327 6.16 5.00 -2.93
N PRO A 328 6.35 6.30 -2.70
CA PRO A 328 7.57 6.81 -2.09
C PRO A 328 7.66 6.41 -0.62
N ALA A 329 8.85 6.00 -0.18
CA ALA A 329 9.13 5.78 1.24
C ALA A 329 9.23 7.09 2.03
N THR A 330 9.76 8.14 1.39
CA THR A 330 9.93 9.49 1.96
C THR A 330 9.66 10.56 0.91
N GLN A 331 9.50 11.81 1.36
CA GLN A 331 9.29 12.94 0.45
C GLN A 331 10.52 13.18 -0.45
N GLU A 332 11.73 12.96 0.06
CA GLU A 332 12.98 13.07 -0.70
C GLU A 332 13.03 12.03 -1.82
N ALA A 333 12.64 10.79 -1.55
CA ALA A 333 12.56 9.74 -2.55
C ALA A 333 11.56 10.10 -3.67
N ARG A 334 10.44 10.74 -3.31
CA ARG A 334 9.46 11.24 -4.27
C ARG A 334 10.05 12.33 -5.17
N GLU A 335 10.73 13.31 -4.59
CA GLU A 335 11.31 14.41 -5.38
C GLU A 335 12.47 13.91 -6.26
N ALA A 336 13.27 12.94 -5.81
CA ALA A 336 14.28 12.30 -6.63
C ALA A 336 13.67 11.52 -7.82
N ALA A 337 12.58 10.80 -7.60
CA ALA A 337 11.83 10.10 -8.65
C ALA A 337 11.25 11.09 -9.67
N ARG A 338 10.63 12.18 -9.19
CA ARG A 338 10.11 13.25 -10.03
C ARG A 338 11.21 13.89 -10.88
N ARG A 339 12.36 14.20 -10.28
CA ARG A 339 13.53 14.74 -10.98
C ARG A 339 13.99 13.80 -12.10
N ARG A 340 14.07 12.49 -11.82
CA ARG A 340 14.43 11.48 -12.83
C ARG A 340 13.46 11.49 -14.01
N LEU A 341 12.16 11.42 -13.75
CA LEU A 341 11.15 11.35 -14.81
C LEU A 341 11.08 12.65 -15.63
N ALA A 342 11.23 13.80 -14.98
CA ALA A 342 11.31 15.10 -15.66
C ALA A 342 12.57 15.21 -16.53
N PHE A 343 13.70 14.66 -16.06
CA PHE A 343 14.92 14.58 -16.85
C PHE A 343 14.71 13.71 -18.10
N ASP A 344 14.08 12.53 -17.95
CA ASP A 344 13.79 11.63 -19.06
C ASP A 344 12.96 12.34 -20.14
N GLU A 345 11.89 13.04 -19.75
CA GLU A 345 11.04 13.81 -20.67
C GLU A 345 11.84 14.90 -21.42
N LEU A 346 12.61 15.71 -20.70
CA LEU A 346 13.41 16.77 -21.31
C LEU A 346 14.50 16.20 -22.24
N PHE A 347 15.15 15.13 -21.82
CA PHE A 347 16.22 14.48 -22.58
C PHE A 347 15.68 13.88 -23.87
N LEU A 348 14.55 13.15 -23.81
CA LEU A 348 13.91 12.58 -24.99
C LEU A 348 13.45 13.68 -25.96
N ASN A 349 12.87 14.77 -25.45
CA ASN A 349 12.50 15.92 -26.28
C ASN A 349 13.73 16.52 -26.99
N GLN A 350 14.84 16.69 -26.26
CA GLN A 350 16.07 17.23 -26.84
C GLN A 350 16.68 16.28 -27.88
N LEU A 351 16.63 14.96 -27.66
CA LEU A 351 17.08 13.97 -28.64
C LEU A 351 16.29 14.07 -29.95
N VAL A 352 14.96 14.20 -29.87
CA VAL A 352 14.11 14.40 -31.06
C VAL A 352 14.50 15.67 -31.82
N VAL A 353 14.78 16.77 -31.11
CA VAL A 353 15.24 18.02 -31.75
C VAL A 353 16.59 17.85 -32.43
N GLN A 354 17.56 17.18 -31.79
CA GLN A 354 18.87 16.93 -32.40
C GLN A 354 18.78 15.98 -33.60
N GLN A 355 17.93 14.96 -33.53
CA GLN A 355 17.68 14.06 -34.65
C GLN A 355 17.12 14.82 -35.86
N ARG A 356 16.11 15.67 -35.66
CA ARG A 356 15.56 16.53 -36.74
C ARG A 356 16.62 17.47 -37.33
N ARG A 357 17.46 18.06 -36.48
CA ARG A 357 18.57 18.93 -36.93
C ARG A 357 19.59 18.16 -37.78
N LEU A 358 19.90 16.92 -37.41
CA LEU A 358 20.80 16.06 -38.16
C LEU A 358 20.19 15.71 -39.53
N GLU A 359 18.91 15.32 -39.56
CA GLU A 359 18.20 15.04 -40.81
C GLU A 359 18.17 16.24 -41.75
N TRP A 360 17.93 17.46 -41.22
CA TRP A 360 17.97 18.69 -42.03
C TRP A 360 19.34 18.96 -42.64
N ARG A 361 20.42 18.76 -41.86
CA ARG A 361 21.79 18.91 -42.37
C ARG A 361 22.11 17.88 -43.45
N GLN A 362 21.61 16.66 -43.31
CA GLN A 362 21.85 15.57 -44.27
C GLN A 362 21.04 15.71 -45.56
N ARG A 363 19.84 16.33 -45.51
CA ARG A 363 19.01 16.56 -46.69
C ARG A 363 19.59 17.60 -47.66
N GLY A 364 20.55 18.43 -47.23
CA GLY A 364 21.35 19.28 -48.12
C GLY A 364 20.57 20.38 -48.87
N GLU A 365 19.27 20.54 -48.65
CA GLU A 365 18.44 21.55 -49.28
C GLU A 365 18.62 22.91 -48.57
N GLY A 366 19.77 23.54 -48.80
CA GLY A 366 19.90 24.99 -48.62
C GLY A 366 19.26 25.68 -49.82
N VAL A 367 18.38 26.67 -49.59
CA VAL A 367 17.97 27.57 -50.67
C VAL A 367 19.21 28.36 -51.09
N PRO A 368 19.70 28.24 -52.34
CA PRO A 368 20.85 29.00 -52.79
C PRO A 368 20.47 30.48 -52.75
N VAL A 369 21.15 31.25 -51.91
CA VAL A 369 21.07 32.71 -51.96
C VAL A 369 22.05 33.14 -53.03
N ALA A 370 21.53 33.57 -54.19
CA ALA A 370 22.36 34.15 -55.23
C ALA A 370 22.99 35.44 -54.68
N PHE A 371 24.31 35.46 -54.54
CA PHE A 371 25.05 36.65 -54.15
C PHE A 371 25.45 37.37 -55.45
N ASP A 372 24.90 38.57 -55.67
CA ASP A 372 25.22 39.39 -56.82
C ASP A 372 26.50 40.18 -56.49
N GLU A 373 27.67 39.59 -56.74
CA GLU A 373 28.95 40.33 -56.70
C GLU A 373 29.03 41.27 -57.91
N LYS A 374 28.43 42.46 -57.78
CA LYS A 374 28.81 43.62 -58.59
C LYS A 374 29.43 44.67 -57.67
N VAL A 375 30.75 44.64 -57.61
CA VAL A 375 31.61 45.78 -57.21
C VAL A 375 31.95 46.57 -58.46
#